data_AF-A0A3R6K8W8-F1
#
_entry.id   AF-A0A3R6K8W8-F1
#
_cell.length_a   1.000
_cell.length_b   1.000
_cell.length_c   1.000
_cell.angle_alpha   90.00
_cell.angle_beta   90.00
_cell.angle_gamma   90.00
#
_symmetry.space_group_name_H-M   'P 1'
#
loop_
_entity.id
_entity.type
_entity.pdbx_description
1 polymer ?
#
loop_
_entity_poly.entity_id
_entity_poly.type
_entity_poly.pdbx_seq_one_letter_code
_entity_poly.pdbx_strand_id
1 'polypeptide(L)'
;MSKLDTQNINVLNYNENEVFVDSSKEHYKFNASRDGKTPSVVPMTLNELQYIASNTDVIVTGWLTFDEDVKEEVFKELRIANWKDILSNSDIEEILLNPTLDGLQKIVDIENQTYFDRVRIAMFKLNSEGIDVSNKVVRIVNQRYDELRKRQRHSSIVLTKKDTQNYATPDEVKELSAQNASLQAQIEEMRKMMEQMMTSQNSNAAPTSESEPATTTTRKTGRPKKTV
;
A
#
# COMPACT_ATOMS: atom_id res chain seq x y z
N MET A 1 21.09 -37.56 -4.69
CA MET A 1 19.83 -37.49 -3.96
C MET A 1 19.87 -36.22 -3.16
N SER A 2 18.86 -35.37 -3.32
CA SER A 2 18.73 -34.18 -2.48
C SER A 2 18.47 -34.64 -1.04
N LYS A 3 18.85 -33.86 -0.02
CA LYS A 3 18.55 -34.22 1.38
C LYS A 3 17.04 -34.35 1.63
N LEU A 4 16.25 -33.69 0.80
CA LEU A 4 14.78 -33.68 0.79
C LEU A 4 14.15 -35.02 0.40
N ASP A 5 14.84 -35.89 -0.34
CA ASP A 5 14.27 -37.16 -0.84
C ASP A 5 13.93 -38.15 0.29
N THR A 6 14.54 -37.97 1.46
CA THR A 6 14.39 -38.85 2.64
C THR A 6 13.74 -38.16 3.84
N GLN A 7 13.37 -36.89 3.73
CA GLN A 7 12.82 -36.11 4.82
C GLN A 7 11.38 -35.68 4.53
N ASN A 8 10.56 -35.65 5.58
CA ASN A 8 9.26 -35.01 5.50
C ASN A 8 9.47 -33.49 5.52
N ILE A 9 8.86 -32.82 4.55
CA ILE A 9 8.84 -31.38 4.39
C ILE A 9 7.57 -30.86 5.07
N ASN A 10 7.72 -29.89 5.96
CA ASN A 10 6.58 -29.23 6.56
C ASN A 10 5.89 -28.34 5.54
N VAL A 11 4.60 -28.59 5.33
CA VAL A 11 3.75 -27.78 4.48
C VAL A 11 2.85 -26.93 5.37
N LEU A 12 2.84 -25.63 5.12
CA LEU A 12 2.28 -24.62 6.01
C LEU A 12 1.04 -23.99 5.39
N ASN A 13 -0.05 -23.93 6.15
CA ASN A 13 -1.25 -23.16 5.81
C ASN A 13 -1.41 -21.99 6.80
N TYR A 14 -1.11 -20.78 6.34
CA TYR A 14 -1.34 -19.53 7.08
C TYR A 14 -2.73 -18.94 6.87
N ASN A 15 -3.58 -19.54 6.03
CA ASN A 15 -4.88 -18.97 5.73
C ASN A 15 -5.90 -19.30 6.81
N GLU A 16 -6.85 -18.40 7.05
CA GLU A 16 -7.94 -18.57 8.02
C GLU A 16 -9.07 -19.47 7.51
N ASN A 17 -8.88 -20.09 6.36
CA ASN A 17 -9.72 -21.15 5.81
C ASN A 17 -8.97 -22.47 5.72
N GLU A 18 -9.74 -23.56 5.76
CA GLU A 18 -9.20 -24.89 5.51
C GLU A 18 -8.79 -25.03 4.04
N VAL A 19 -7.70 -25.76 3.81
CA VAL A 19 -7.21 -26.09 2.47
C VAL A 19 -7.20 -27.62 2.34
N PHE A 20 -7.78 -28.12 1.26
CA PHE A 20 -7.84 -29.55 0.96
C PHE A 20 -7.04 -29.83 -0.31
N VAL A 21 -6.17 -30.83 -0.26
CA VAL A 21 -5.37 -31.23 -1.42
C VAL A 21 -5.27 -32.74 -1.50
N ASP A 22 -5.32 -33.24 -2.72
CA ASP A 22 -5.20 -34.66 -3.00
C ASP A 22 -3.80 -34.95 -3.52
N SER A 23 -3.13 -35.90 -2.88
CA SER A 23 -1.90 -36.48 -3.41
C SER A 23 -2.23 -37.73 -4.24
N SER A 24 -1.19 -38.40 -4.73
CA SER A 24 -1.35 -39.68 -5.43
C SER A 24 -1.91 -40.82 -4.55
N LYS A 25 -1.84 -40.71 -3.22
CA LYS A 25 -2.15 -41.80 -2.28
C LYS A 25 -3.08 -41.39 -1.14
N GLU A 26 -3.02 -40.14 -0.70
CA GLU A 26 -3.71 -39.62 0.47
C GLU A 26 -4.44 -38.32 0.17
N HIS A 27 -5.51 -38.07 0.94
CA HIS A 27 -6.26 -36.82 0.96
C HIS A 27 -5.83 -36.02 2.19
N TYR A 28 -5.29 -34.82 1.97
CA TYR A 28 -4.81 -33.98 3.05
C TYR A 28 -5.77 -32.85 3.37
N LYS A 29 -5.98 -32.64 4.67
CA LYS A 29 -6.69 -31.50 5.23
C LYS A 29 -5.71 -30.63 6.00
N PHE A 30 -5.56 -29.39 5.56
CA PHE A 30 -4.90 -28.33 6.31
C PHE A 30 -5.95 -27.54 7.06
N ASN A 31 -5.88 -27.56 8.39
CA ASN A 31 -6.78 -26.77 9.21
C ASN A 31 -6.55 -25.27 8.99
N ALA A 32 -7.59 -24.47 9.20
CA ALA A 32 -7.48 -23.02 9.19
C ALA A 32 -6.51 -22.52 10.27
N SER A 33 -5.68 -21.54 9.92
CA SER A 33 -4.97 -20.71 10.90
C SER A 33 -5.98 -19.92 11.72
N ARG A 34 -5.72 -19.76 13.02
CA ARG A 34 -6.62 -19.02 13.92
C ARG A 34 -6.49 -17.50 13.77
N ASP A 35 -5.29 -17.03 13.41
CA ASP A 35 -4.88 -15.63 13.48
C ASP A 35 -4.20 -15.14 12.17
N GLY A 36 -4.13 -16.01 11.16
CA GLY A 36 -3.42 -15.75 9.91
C GLY A 36 -1.88 -15.73 10.04
N LYS A 37 -1.34 -16.01 11.24
CA LYS A 37 0.08 -15.89 11.58
C LYS A 37 0.69 -17.20 12.05
N THR A 38 -0.09 -18.01 12.75
CA THR A 38 0.31 -19.34 13.22
C THR A 38 -0.20 -20.36 12.21
N PRO A 39 0.67 -21.03 11.44
CA PRO A 39 0.22 -21.94 10.40
C PRO A 39 -0.27 -23.26 10.98
N SER A 40 -1.18 -23.93 10.30
CA SER A 40 -1.28 -25.38 10.45
C SER A 40 -0.19 -26.07 9.64
N VAL A 41 0.34 -27.16 10.18
CA VAL A 41 1.49 -27.85 9.61
C VAL A 41 1.11 -29.29 9.29
N VAL A 42 1.37 -29.70 8.05
CA VAL A 42 1.23 -31.09 7.62
C VAL A 42 2.56 -31.53 6.99
N PRO A 43 3.26 -32.53 7.57
CA PRO A 43 4.47 -33.07 6.98
C PRO A 43 4.15 -33.92 5.74
N MET A 44 4.84 -33.69 4.64
CA MET A 44 4.67 -34.41 3.36
C MET A 44 6.01 -34.80 2.74
N THR A 45 6.01 -35.86 1.95
CA THR A 45 7.20 -36.25 1.18
C THR A 45 7.33 -35.39 -0.09
N LEU A 46 8.55 -35.29 -0.62
CA LEU A 46 8.79 -34.56 -1.88
C LEU A 46 7.97 -35.13 -3.05
N ASN A 47 7.77 -36.45 -3.12
CA ASN A 47 6.97 -37.09 -4.17
C ASN A 47 5.50 -36.67 -4.12
N GLU A 48 4.92 -36.52 -2.93
CA GLU A 48 3.54 -36.02 -2.76
C GLU A 48 3.46 -34.55 -3.17
N LEU A 49 4.43 -33.74 -2.77
CA LEU A 49 4.51 -32.33 -3.15
C LEU A 49 4.65 -32.14 -4.67
N GLN A 50 5.48 -32.95 -5.33
CA GLN A 50 5.60 -32.95 -6.80
C GLN A 50 4.28 -33.29 -7.48
N TYR A 51 3.55 -34.28 -6.96
CA TYR A 51 2.23 -34.62 -7.47
C TYR A 51 1.24 -33.46 -7.27
N ILE A 52 1.18 -32.87 -6.07
CA ILE A 52 0.28 -31.75 -5.76
C ILE A 52 0.60 -30.54 -6.66
N ALA A 53 1.87 -30.17 -6.80
CA ALA A 53 2.31 -29.05 -7.64
C ALA A 53 2.04 -29.28 -9.14
N SER A 54 2.03 -30.53 -9.60
CA SER A 54 1.76 -30.86 -11.01
C SER A 54 0.27 -30.85 -11.35
N ASN A 55 -0.60 -31.07 -10.37
CA ASN A 55 -2.05 -31.22 -10.58
C ASN A 55 -2.87 -30.03 -10.06
N THR A 56 -2.28 -29.18 -9.22
CA THR A 56 -2.98 -28.06 -8.57
C THR A 56 -2.09 -26.83 -8.48
N ASP A 57 -2.71 -25.66 -8.43
CA ASP A 57 -1.98 -24.40 -8.33
C ASP A 57 -1.76 -23.94 -6.88
N VAL A 58 -2.12 -24.74 -5.87
CA VAL A 58 -2.17 -24.31 -4.44
C VAL A 58 -0.82 -23.81 -3.90
N ILE A 59 0.29 -24.36 -4.39
CA ILE A 59 1.65 -23.93 -4.00
C ILE A 59 2.06 -22.66 -4.77
N VAL A 60 1.83 -22.61 -6.09
CA VAL A 60 2.19 -21.45 -6.95
C VAL A 60 1.35 -20.21 -6.69
N THR A 61 0.12 -20.40 -6.20
CA THR A 61 -0.78 -19.33 -5.77
C THR A 61 -0.56 -18.91 -4.33
N GLY A 62 0.35 -19.58 -3.60
CA GLY A 62 0.70 -19.26 -2.21
C GLY A 62 -0.38 -19.59 -1.16
N TRP A 63 -1.34 -20.48 -1.46
CA TRP A 63 -2.22 -21.03 -0.44
C TRP A 63 -1.46 -21.92 0.54
N LEU A 64 -0.49 -22.69 0.03
CA LEU A 64 0.42 -23.48 0.85
C LEU A 64 1.86 -23.01 0.63
N THR A 65 2.66 -23.03 1.68
CA THR A 65 4.07 -22.65 1.64
C THR A 65 4.91 -23.55 2.54
N PHE A 66 6.20 -23.26 2.66
CA PHE A 66 7.18 -24.08 3.38
C PHE A 66 7.96 -23.23 4.38
N ASP A 67 8.64 -23.88 5.32
CA ASP A 67 9.57 -23.20 6.24
C ASP A 67 10.69 -22.50 5.46
N GLU A 68 11.07 -21.28 5.87
CA GLU A 68 11.96 -20.38 5.12
C GLU A 68 13.36 -20.98 4.89
N ASP A 69 13.82 -21.87 5.78
CA ASP A 69 15.11 -22.55 5.71
C ASP A 69 15.18 -23.60 4.60
N VAL A 70 14.05 -24.24 4.26
CA VAL A 70 13.95 -25.26 3.19
C VAL A 70 13.25 -24.76 1.93
N LYS A 71 12.55 -23.62 2.01
CA LYS A 71 11.68 -23.07 0.97
C LYS A 71 12.33 -22.99 -0.41
N GLU A 72 13.52 -22.40 -0.51
CA GLU A 72 14.22 -22.25 -1.79
C GLU A 72 14.58 -23.61 -2.41
N GLU A 73 15.03 -24.57 -1.59
CA GLU A 73 15.40 -25.92 -2.05
C GLU A 73 14.16 -26.67 -2.53
N VAL A 74 13.05 -26.61 -1.78
CA VAL A 74 11.78 -27.23 -2.15
C VAL A 74 11.23 -26.65 -3.46
N PHE A 75 11.16 -25.32 -3.60
CA PHE A 75 10.66 -24.70 -4.84
C PHE A 75 11.51 -25.04 -6.08
N LYS A 76 12.83 -25.19 -5.91
CA LYS A 76 13.72 -25.67 -6.99
C LYS A 76 13.38 -27.09 -7.41
N GLU A 77 13.19 -28.00 -6.46
CA GLU A 77 12.81 -29.40 -6.73
C GLU A 77 11.42 -29.50 -7.37
N LEU A 78 10.49 -28.63 -6.98
CA LEU A 78 9.15 -28.52 -7.59
C LEU A 78 9.15 -27.81 -8.95
N ARG A 79 10.32 -27.31 -9.42
CA ARG A 79 10.49 -26.59 -10.69
C ARG A 79 9.64 -25.32 -10.82
N ILE A 80 9.40 -24.63 -9.71
CA ILE A 80 8.67 -23.37 -9.67
C ILE A 80 9.71 -22.24 -9.65
N ALA A 81 9.93 -21.60 -10.80
CA ALA A 81 11.01 -20.62 -10.97
C ALA A 81 10.71 -19.25 -10.34
N ASN A 82 9.46 -18.80 -10.41
CA ASN A 82 8.98 -17.49 -9.96
C ASN A 82 8.52 -17.49 -8.50
N TRP A 83 9.05 -18.38 -7.67
CA TRP A 83 8.60 -18.55 -6.27
C TRP A 83 8.80 -17.29 -5.41
N LYS A 84 9.77 -16.44 -5.77
CA LYS A 84 10.03 -15.15 -5.08
C LYS A 84 8.96 -14.09 -5.33
N ASP A 85 8.19 -14.25 -6.41
CA ASP A 85 7.12 -13.31 -6.78
C ASP A 85 5.79 -13.70 -6.13
N ILE A 86 5.71 -14.86 -5.48
CA ILE A 86 4.52 -15.32 -4.76
C ILE A 86 4.37 -14.51 -3.46
N LEU A 87 3.43 -13.58 -3.47
CA LEU A 87 3.02 -12.78 -2.32
C LEU A 87 2.47 -13.66 -1.19
N SER A 88 2.99 -13.47 0.02
CA SER A 88 2.40 -13.99 1.26
C SER A 88 1.14 -13.22 1.65
N ASN A 89 0.37 -13.73 2.61
CA ASN A 89 -0.81 -13.01 3.12
C ASN A 89 -0.40 -11.67 3.75
N SER A 90 0.74 -11.64 4.45
CA SER A 90 1.28 -10.40 5.03
C SER A 90 1.71 -9.39 3.95
N ASP A 91 2.30 -9.84 2.84
CA ASP A 91 2.68 -8.95 1.75
C ASP A 91 1.44 -8.33 1.10
N ILE A 92 0.38 -9.12 0.92
CA ILE A 92 -0.89 -8.65 0.37
C ILE A 92 -1.52 -7.61 1.31
N GLU A 93 -1.61 -7.90 2.61
CA GLU A 93 -2.16 -6.96 3.60
C GLU A 93 -1.37 -5.64 3.60
N GLU A 94 -0.03 -5.70 3.59
CA GLU A 94 0.83 -4.52 3.57
C GLU A 94 0.61 -3.68 2.30
N ILE A 95 0.51 -4.31 1.12
CA ILE A 95 0.25 -3.60 -0.13
C ILE A 95 -1.12 -2.91 -0.12
N LEU A 96 -2.13 -3.52 0.52
CA LEU A 96 -3.47 -2.94 0.60
C LEU A 96 -3.53 -1.74 1.57
N LEU A 97 -2.80 -1.79 2.68
CA LEU A 97 -2.74 -0.74 3.69
C LEU A 97 -1.83 0.43 3.28
N ASN A 98 -0.65 0.10 2.77
CA ASN A 98 0.39 1.03 2.36
C ASN A 98 0.67 0.88 0.86
N PRO A 99 -0.25 1.34 -0.01
CA PRO A 99 -0.16 1.10 -1.45
C PRO A 99 1.07 1.80 -2.04
N THR A 100 2.02 1.00 -2.52
CA THR A 100 3.12 1.46 -3.38
C THR A 100 2.83 1.13 -4.83
N LEU A 101 3.46 1.83 -5.77
CA LEU A 101 3.23 1.60 -7.20
C LEU A 101 3.70 0.19 -7.58
N ASP A 102 4.86 -0.24 -7.07
CA ASP A 102 5.39 -1.59 -7.25
C ASP A 102 4.47 -2.66 -6.64
N GLY A 103 4.02 -2.45 -5.40
CA GLY A 103 3.13 -3.39 -4.71
C GLY A 103 1.79 -3.55 -5.43
N LEU A 104 1.15 -2.44 -5.81
CA LEU A 104 -0.10 -2.49 -6.58
C LEU A 104 0.10 -3.14 -7.95
N GLN A 105 1.26 -2.92 -8.60
CA GLN A 105 1.56 -3.56 -9.87
C GLN A 105 1.64 -5.08 -9.71
N LYS A 106 2.29 -5.57 -8.65
CA LYS A 106 2.32 -7.02 -8.33
C LYS A 106 0.93 -7.61 -8.18
N ILE A 107 -0.01 -6.91 -7.52
CA ILE A 107 -1.40 -7.35 -7.41
C ILE A 107 -2.08 -7.37 -8.79
N VAL A 108 -1.88 -6.33 -9.61
CA VAL A 108 -2.47 -6.22 -10.95
C VAL A 108 -1.94 -7.32 -11.89
N ASP A 109 -0.67 -7.69 -11.75
CA ASP A 109 -0.01 -8.69 -12.60
C ASP A 109 -0.43 -10.14 -12.27
N ILE A 110 -1.15 -10.37 -11.18
CA ILE A 110 -1.70 -11.71 -10.86
C ILE A 110 -2.66 -12.14 -11.97
N GLU A 111 -2.35 -13.24 -12.66
CA GLU A 111 -3.15 -13.79 -13.75
C GLU A 111 -4.13 -14.90 -13.32
N ASN A 112 -3.87 -15.53 -12.18
CA ASN A 112 -4.65 -16.65 -11.68
C ASN A 112 -5.81 -16.14 -10.80
N GLN A 113 -7.04 -16.51 -11.14
CA GLN A 113 -8.23 -16.09 -10.39
C GLN A 113 -8.20 -16.55 -8.93
N THR A 114 -7.83 -17.81 -8.68
CA THR A 114 -7.75 -18.39 -7.34
C THR A 114 -6.62 -17.77 -6.52
N TYR A 115 -5.55 -17.31 -7.16
CA TYR A 115 -4.55 -16.48 -6.48
C TYR A 115 -5.16 -15.11 -6.11
N PHE A 116 -5.86 -14.47 -7.05
CA PHE A 116 -6.47 -13.16 -6.80
C PHE A 116 -7.56 -13.20 -5.72
N ASP A 117 -8.22 -14.34 -5.51
CA ASP A 117 -9.17 -14.54 -4.41
C ASP A 117 -8.49 -14.31 -3.04
N ARG A 118 -7.20 -14.62 -2.87
CA ARG A 118 -6.44 -14.30 -1.65
C ARG A 118 -6.39 -12.79 -1.38
N VAL A 119 -6.19 -11.98 -2.43
CA VAL A 119 -6.20 -10.51 -2.33
C VAL A 119 -7.58 -10.01 -1.90
N ARG A 120 -8.64 -10.59 -2.47
CA ARG A 120 -10.02 -10.25 -2.09
C ARG A 120 -10.34 -10.62 -0.65
N ILE A 121 -9.89 -11.79 -0.19
CA ILE A 121 -10.10 -12.26 1.18
C ILE A 121 -9.38 -11.33 2.15
N ALA A 122 -8.12 -10.97 1.89
CA ALA A 122 -7.38 -10.01 2.71
C ALA A 122 -8.07 -8.65 2.77
N MET A 123 -8.52 -8.11 1.62
CA MET A 123 -9.27 -6.85 1.58
C MET A 123 -10.58 -6.92 2.37
N PHE A 124 -11.32 -8.03 2.27
CA PHE A 124 -12.56 -8.22 3.03
C PHE A 124 -12.30 -8.30 4.53
N LYS A 125 -11.23 -9.01 4.94
CA LYS A 125 -10.81 -9.11 6.33
C LYS A 125 -10.49 -7.74 6.92
N LEU A 126 -9.64 -6.95 6.26
CA LEU A 126 -9.29 -5.59 6.70
C LEU A 126 -10.54 -4.72 6.91
N ASN A 127 -11.47 -4.75 5.95
CA ASN A 127 -12.75 -4.03 6.07
C ASN A 127 -13.60 -4.51 7.24
N SER A 128 -13.61 -5.83 7.52
CA SER A 128 -14.36 -6.41 8.64
C SER A 128 -13.77 -6.06 10.01
N GLU A 129 -12.46 -5.85 10.07
CA GLU A 129 -11.73 -5.38 11.26
C GLU A 129 -11.88 -3.85 11.47
N GLY A 130 -12.52 -3.15 10.54
CA GLY A 130 -12.70 -1.70 10.57
C GLY A 130 -11.46 -0.91 10.15
N ILE A 131 -10.49 -1.56 9.50
CA ILE A 131 -9.31 -0.91 8.94
C ILE A 131 -9.67 -0.36 7.56
N ASP A 132 -9.57 0.96 7.40
CA ASP A 132 -10.01 1.63 6.17
C ASP A 132 -8.97 1.46 5.05
N VAL A 133 -9.35 0.72 4.00
CA VAL A 133 -8.56 0.59 2.77
C VAL A 133 -8.97 1.70 1.81
N SER A 134 -8.00 2.43 1.26
CA SER A 134 -8.25 3.52 0.31
C SER A 134 -9.22 3.10 -0.79
N ASN A 135 -10.29 3.89 -0.98
CA ASN A 135 -11.30 3.65 -2.01
C ASN A 135 -10.72 3.45 -3.43
N LYS A 136 -9.56 4.05 -3.73
CA LYS A 136 -8.86 3.85 -5.00
C LYS A 136 -8.30 2.42 -5.12
N VAL A 137 -7.67 1.93 -4.06
CA VAL A 137 -7.14 0.54 -3.98
C VAL A 137 -8.29 -0.44 -4.10
N VAL A 138 -9.38 -0.23 -3.37
CA VAL A 138 -10.60 -1.05 -3.48
C VAL A 138 -11.13 -1.09 -4.91
N ARG A 139 -11.17 0.05 -5.61
CA ARG A 139 -11.59 0.10 -7.01
C ARG A 139 -10.65 -0.68 -7.93
N ILE A 140 -9.33 -0.57 -7.75
CA ILE A 140 -8.32 -1.29 -8.54
C ILE A 140 -8.48 -2.80 -8.35
N VAL A 141 -8.58 -3.25 -7.09
CA VAL A 141 -8.75 -4.68 -6.76
C VAL A 141 -10.03 -5.23 -7.37
N ASN A 142 -11.15 -4.51 -7.24
CA ASN A 142 -12.43 -4.94 -7.83
C ASN A 142 -12.38 -4.96 -9.36
N GLN A 143 -11.79 -3.93 -9.99
CA GLN A 143 -11.64 -3.88 -11.44
C GLN A 143 -10.78 -5.06 -11.94
N ARG A 144 -9.67 -5.36 -11.26
CA ARG A 144 -8.81 -6.46 -11.65
C ARG A 144 -9.50 -7.81 -11.50
N TYR A 145 -10.26 -7.99 -10.42
CA TYR A 145 -11.10 -9.17 -10.24
C TYR A 145 -12.11 -9.36 -11.38
N ASP A 146 -12.76 -8.28 -11.82
CA ASP A 146 -13.71 -8.33 -12.93
C ASP A 146 -13.03 -8.67 -14.27
N GLU A 147 -11.80 -8.20 -14.51
CA GLU A 147 -10.99 -8.60 -15.67
C GLU A 147 -10.72 -10.11 -15.65
N LEU A 148 -10.25 -10.64 -14.52
CA LEU A 148 -9.99 -12.07 -14.35
C LEU A 148 -11.25 -12.92 -14.53
N ARG A 149 -12.39 -12.47 -13.98
CA ARG A 149 -13.70 -13.12 -14.16
C ARG A 149 -14.15 -13.15 -15.62
N LYS A 150 -13.78 -12.13 -16.41
CA LYS A 150 -13.99 -12.07 -17.87
C LYS A 150 -12.91 -12.84 -18.66
N ARG A 151 -12.05 -13.62 -17.98
CA ARG A 151 -10.94 -14.39 -18.55
C ARG A 151 -9.85 -13.51 -19.19
N GLN A 152 -9.72 -12.25 -18.77
CA GLN A 152 -8.66 -11.36 -19.22
C GLN A 152 -7.42 -11.55 -18.34
N ARG A 153 -6.53 -12.45 -18.78
CA ARG A 153 -5.32 -12.84 -18.02
C ARG A 153 -4.35 -11.68 -17.83
N HIS A 154 -4.15 -10.83 -18.83
CA HIS A 154 -3.33 -9.63 -18.70
C HIS A 154 -4.22 -8.42 -18.43
N SER A 155 -3.82 -7.58 -17.47
CA SER A 155 -4.61 -6.43 -17.08
C SER A 155 -4.52 -5.29 -18.07
N SER A 156 -5.62 -4.53 -18.21
CA SER A 156 -5.62 -3.24 -18.91
C SER A 156 -5.50 -2.05 -17.96
N ILE A 157 -5.34 -2.30 -16.65
CA ILE A 157 -5.20 -1.26 -15.64
C ILE A 157 -3.81 -0.63 -15.76
N VAL A 158 -3.79 0.69 -15.94
CA VAL A 158 -2.55 1.49 -15.92
C VAL A 158 -2.51 2.27 -14.61
N LEU A 159 -1.56 1.91 -13.75
CA LEU A 159 -1.37 2.57 -12.46
C LEU A 159 -0.67 3.93 -12.64
N THR A 160 -1.10 4.92 -11.86
CA THR A 160 -0.50 6.24 -11.81
C THR A 160 -0.06 6.59 -10.39
N LYS A 161 0.83 7.58 -10.24
CA LYS A 161 1.27 8.05 -8.91
C LYS A 161 0.13 8.56 -8.02
N LYS A 162 -1.06 8.80 -8.56
CA LYS A 162 -2.24 9.24 -7.80
C LYS A 162 -2.94 8.07 -7.11
N ASP A 163 -2.70 6.84 -7.56
CA ASP A 163 -3.34 5.64 -7.04
C ASP A 163 -2.70 5.15 -5.73
N THR A 164 -1.48 5.60 -5.44
CA THR A 164 -0.73 5.34 -4.21
C THR A 164 -0.85 6.46 -3.17
N GLN A 165 -1.55 7.56 -3.50
CA GLN A 165 -1.71 8.67 -2.57
C GLN A 165 -2.83 8.32 -1.57
N ASN A 166 -2.43 7.97 -0.36
CA ASN A 166 -3.31 8.02 0.79
C ASN A 166 -3.60 9.49 1.08
N TYR A 167 -4.86 9.91 0.93
CA TYR A 167 -5.25 11.23 1.40
C TYR A 167 -5.23 11.20 2.92
N ALA A 168 -4.67 12.24 3.54
CA ALA A 168 -4.72 12.41 4.98
C ALA A 168 -6.16 12.26 5.46
N THR A 169 -6.35 11.48 6.53
CA THR A 169 -7.66 11.27 7.13
C THR A 169 -8.24 12.62 7.59
N PRO A 170 -9.58 12.78 7.66
CA PRO A 170 -10.19 14.03 8.12
C PRO A 170 -9.67 14.50 9.49
N ASP A 171 -9.32 13.56 10.37
CA ASP A 171 -8.75 13.83 11.69
C ASP A 171 -7.30 14.32 11.60
N GLU A 172 -6.44 13.69 10.79
CA GLU A 172 -5.09 14.19 10.53
C GLU A 172 -5.09 15.56 9.87
N VAL A 173 -6.03 15.82 8.94
CA VAL A 173 -6.20 17.14 8.32
C VAL A 173 -6.60 18.18 9.36
N LYS A 174 -7.46 17.80 10.31
CA LYS A 174 -7.87 18.68 11.41
C LYS A 174 -6.71 18.99 12.35
N GLU A 175 -5.91 17.98 12.71
CA GLU A 175 -4.69 18.18 13.51
C GLU A 175 -3.65 19.03 12.79
N LEU A 176 -3.36 18.75 11.51
CA LEU A 176 -2.47 19.56 10.68
C LEU A 176 -2.97 21.01 10.55
N SER A 177 -4.29 21.21 10.42
CA SER A 177 -4.87 22.55 10.37
C SER A 177 -4.71 23.30 11.71
N ALA A 178 -4.86 22.59 12.84
CA ALA A 178 -4.68 23.16 14.17
C ALA A 178 -3.21 23.50 14.45
N GLN A 179 -2.27 22.64 14.03
CA GLN A 179 -0.83 22.92 14.11
C GLN A 179 -0.45 24.12 13.26
N ASN A 180 -0.97 24.23 12.03
CA ASN A 180 -0.73 25.40 11.17
C ASN A 180 -1.31 26.68 11.77
N ALA A 181 -2.50 26.63 12.38
CA ALA A 181 -3.08 27.79 13.06
C ALA A 181 -2.23 28.23 14.26
N SER A 182 -1.71 27.29 15.05
CA SER A 182 -0.81 27.58 16.17
C SER A 182 0.51 28.19 15.70
N LEU A 183 1.11 27.65 14.64
CA LEU A 183 2.33 28.18 14.04
C LEU A 183 2.13 29.60 13.48
N GLN A 184 0.99 29.85 12.81
CA GLN A 184 0.65 31.20 12.33
C GLN A 184 0.49 32.19 13.48
N ALA A 185 -0.14 31.79 14.58
CA ALA A 185 -0.27 32.64 15.76
C ALA A 185 1.11 32.97 16.38
N GLN A 186 2.01 32.00 16.47
CA GLN A 186 3.38 32.21 16.96
C GLN A 186 4.18 33.15 16.05
N ILE A 187 4.04 33.02 14.71
CA ILE A 187 4.69 33.92 13.75
C ILE A 187 4.17 35.35 13.92
N GLU A 188 2.87 35.53 14.12
CA GLU A 188 2.25 36.85 14.29
C GLU A 188 2.66 37.51 15.62
N GLU A 189 2.77 36.73 16.69
CA GLU A 189 3.27 37.20 17.99
C GLU A 189 4.75 37.61 17.89
N MET A 190 5.57 36.80 17.22
CA MET A 190 6.98 37.11 16.98
C MET A 190 7.14 38.38 16.12
N ARG A 191 6.25 38.57 15.13
CA ARG A 191 6.21 39.79 14.30
C ARG A 191 5.88 41.03 15.12
N LYS A 192 4.89 40.95 16.02
CA LYS A 192 4.56 42.05 16.94
C LYS A 192 5.69 42.37 17.90
N MET A 193 6.36 41.35 18.44
CA MET A 193 7.52 41.55 19.32
C MET A 193 8.69 42.22 18.58
N MET A 194 8.93 41.83 17.33
CA MET A 194 9.95 42.44 16.47
C MET A 194 9.60 43.92 16.14
N GLU A 195 8.33 44.21 15.89
CA GLU A 195 7.84 45.56 15.62
C GLU A 195 7.93 46.47 16.87
N GLN A 196 7.62 45.94 18.05
CA GLN A 196 7.82 46.64 19.33
C GLN A 196 9.30 46.89 19.64
N MET A 197 10.19 45.96 19.29
CA MET A 197 11.63 46.11 19.46
C MET A 197 12.21 47.17 18.51
N MET A 198 11.76 47.20 17.25
CA MET A 198 12.18 48.23 16.28
C MET A 198 11.66 49.64 16.66
N THR A 199 10.42 49.75 17.16
CA THR A 199 9.85 51.05 17.58
C THR A 199 10.48 51.59 18.87
N SER A 200 10.95 50.69 19.74
CA SER A 200 11.67 51.03 20.97
C SER A 200 13.13 51.46 20.72
N GLN A 201 13.71 51.09 19.57
CA GLN A 201 15.03 51.59 19.15
C GLN A 201 14.97 52.93 18.40
N ASN A 202 13.80 53.34 17.90
CA ASN A 202 13.65 54.58 17.12
C ASN A 202 13.18 55.80 17.94
N SER A 203 13.07 55.68 19.27
CA SER A 203 12.50 56.71 20.16
C SER A 203 13.55 57.45 21.01
N ASN A 204 14.77 57.63 20.49
CA ASN A 204 15.76 58.53 21.07
C ASN A 204 16.43 59.44 20.02
N ALA A 205 15.65 60.31 19.39
CA ALA A 205 16.10 61.59 18.84
C ALA A 205 14.90 62.55 18.73
N ALA A 206 14.96 63.66 19.48
CA ALA A 206 13.94 64.69 19.58
C ALA A 206 13.84 65.58 18.31
N PRO A 207 12.71 66.28 18.09
CA PRO A 207 12.34 66.91 16.82
C PRO A 207 12.70 68.40 16.76
N THR A 208 12.79 68.97 15.56
CA THR A 208 12.66 70.43 15.37
C THR A 208 12.07 70.78 14.00
N SER A 209 10.95 71.52 14.08
CA SER A 209 10.46 72.60 13.20
C SER A 209 10.18 72.37 11.70
N GLU A 210 8.87 72.38 11.41
CA GLU A 210 8.16 73.30 10.49
C GLU A 210 8.66 73.48 9.04
N SER A 211 7.81 73.10 8.07
CA SER A 211 7.10 74.06 7.20
C SER A 211 6.24 73.33 6.14
N GLU A 212 4.93 73.59 6.20
CA GLU A 212 3.93 73.44 5.13
C GLU A 212 4.15 74.51 4.01
N PRO A 213 3.37 74.56 2.88
CA PRO A 213 2.39 73.64 2.32
C PRO A 213 2.40 73.55 0.75
N ALA A 214 1.39 72.86 0.19
CA ALA A 214 0.75 73.06 -1.14
C ALA A 214 1.51 72.49 -2.37
N THR A 215 0.91 71.84 -3.38
CA THR A 215 -0.44 71.90 -3.94
C THR A 215 -0.62 70.74 -4.96
N THR A 216 -1.83 70.19 -5.05
CA THR A 216 -2.55 69.65 -6.24
C THR A 216 -1.77 69.20 -7.50
N THR A 217 -2.03 67.98 -8.00
CA THR A 217 -2.86 67.73 -9.21
C THR A 217 -2.88 66.26 -9.64
N THR A 218 -4.08 65.80 -9.94
CA THR A 218 -4.43 64.52 -10.56
C THR A 218 -4.15 64.53 -12.06
N ARG A 219 -3.71 63.40 -12.65
CA ARG A 219 -3.94 63.09 -14.07
C ARG A 219 -3.93 61.58 -14.36
N LYS A 220 -5.09 61.06 -14.76
CA LYS A 220 -5.28 59.77 -15.46
C LYS A 220 -5.10 59.97 -16.98
N THR A 221 -4.95 58.84 -17.67
CA THR A 221 -5.29 58.50 -19.08
C THR A 221 -4.12 58.36 -20.07
N GLY A 222 -4.10 57.22 -20.80
CA GLY A 222 -3.27 57.05 -22.00
C GLY A 222 -2.94 55.61 -22.43
N ARG A 223 -3.94 54.80 -22.83
CA ARG A 223 -3.82 53.70 -23.82
C ARG A 223 -4.49 54.23 -25.10
N PRO A 224 -4.06 54.02 -26.37
CA PRO A 224 -3.80 52.73 -27.05
C PRO A 224 -2.64 52.76 -28.10
N LYS A 225 -2.21 51.67 -28.75
CA LYS A 225 -2.87 50.98 -29.89
C LYS A 225 -2.24 49.61 -30.19
N LYS A 226 -3.12 48.70 -30.64
CA LYS A 226 -2.83 47.43 -31.33
C LYS A 226 -2.22 47.70 -32.70
N THR A 227 -1.34 46.82 -33.13
CA THR A 227 -0.97 46.64 -34.54
C THR A 227 -1.22 45.19 -34.95
N VAL A 228 -1.57 45.08 -36.23
CA VAL A 228 -2.01 43.93 -37.03
C VAL A 228 -0.91 42.87 -37.13
#